data_AF-A0A426YQ66-F1
#
_entry.id   AF-A0A426YQ66-F1
#
_cell.length_a   1.000
_cell.length_b   1.000
_cell.length_c   1.000
_cell.angle_alpha   90.00
_cell.angle_beta   90.00
_cell.angle_gamma   90.00
#
_symmetry.space_group_name_H-M   'P 1'
#
loop_
_entity.id
_entity.type
_entity.pdbx_description
1 polymer ?
#
loop_
_entity_poly.entity_id
_entity_poly.type
_entity_poly.pdbx_seq_one_letter_code
_entity_poly.pdbx_strand_id
1 'polypeptide(L)'
;MIFSTLRIEHYERATSDTQLRENLDLLEEKRIEAHLYELTYKKAVARLYNSRGKLAPTWEGPYRVVKMIREGTYILANLDGRQLPRT
;
A
#
# COMPACT_ATOMS: atom_id res chain seq x y z
N MET A 1 35.90 -0.54 -16.23
CA MET A 1 36.36 -0.14 -14.87
C MET A 1 35.14 -0.21 -13.97
N ILE A 2 35.16 -1.03 -12.91
CA ILE A 2 34.04 -1.12 -11.95
C ILE A 2 34.35 -0.11 -10.84
N PHE A 3 33.45 0.84 -10.61
CA PHE A 3 33.58 1.77 -9.49
C PHE A 3 32.99 1.10 -8.24
N SER A 4 33.83 0.91 -7.22
CA SER A 4 33.37 0.53 -5.88
C SER A 4 32.53 1.66 -5.29
N THR A 5 31.40 1.32 -4.67
CA THR A 5 30.64 2.29 -3.87
C THR A 5 31.19 2.31 -2.45
N LEU A 6 31.10 3.45 -1.76
CA LEU A 6 31.56 3.60 -0.37
C LEU A 6 31.02 2.51 0.57
N ARG A 7 29.81 2.01 0.29
CA ARG A 7 29.16 0.90 1.00
C ARG A 7 29.90 -0.43 0.84
N ILE A 8 30.57 -0.66 -0.29
CA ILE A 8 31.37 -1.87 -0.55
C ILE A 8 32.75 -1.74 0.08
N GLU A 9 33.33 -0.54 0.07
CA GLU A 9 34.66 -0.28 0.63
C GLU A 9 34.70 -0.38 2.16
N HIS A 10 33.61 -0.02 2.84
CA HIS A 10 33.50 -0.05 4.30
C HIS A 10 32.56 -1.16 4.80
N TYR A 11 32.41 -2.24 4.02
CA TYR A 11 31.47 -3.31 4.36
C TYR A 11 32.00 -4.18 5.50
N GLU A 12 31.40 -4.03 6.67
CA GLU A 12 31.66 -4.88 7.84
C GLU A 12 30.64 -6.02 7.91
N ARG A 13 31.00 -7.19 7.37
CA ARG A 13 30.13 -8.37 7.27
C ARG A 13 29.49 -8.76 8.60
N ALA A 14 30.27 -8.76 9.68
CA ALA A 14 29.78 -9.16 11.00
C ALA A 14 28.67 -8.24 11.54
N THR A 15 28.78 -6.92 11.29
CA THR A 15 27.74 -5.95 11.68
C THR A 15 26.50 -6.10 10.82
N SER A 16 26.67 -6.29 9.51
CA SER A 16 25.58 -6.54 8.58
C SER A 16 24.81 -7.83 8.91
N ASP A 17 25.50 -8.91 9.27
CA ASP A 17 24.88 -10.18 9.64
C ASP A 17 24.10 -10.06 10.95
N THR A 18 24.62 -9.30 11.91
CA THR A 18 23.93 -9.03 13.19
C THR A 18 22.68 -8.19 12.98
N GLN A 19 22.78 -7.09 12.22
CA GLN A 19 21.64 -6.25 11.87
C GLN A 19 20.59 -7.01 11.06
N LEU A 20 20.99 -7.91 10.16
CA LEU A 20 20.06 -8.76 9.44
C LEU A 20 19.29 -9.68 10.38
N ARG A 21 19.95 -10.28 11.37
CA ARG A 21 19.30 -11.14 12.38
C ARG A 21 18.26 -10.36 13.20
N GLU A 22 18.61 -9.17 13.67
CA GLU A 22 17.70 -8.30 14.43
C GLU A 22 16.48 -7.90 13.57
N ASN A 23 16.69 -7.54 12.31
CA ASN A 23 15.59 -7.22 11.39
C ASN A 23 14.68 -8.42 11.11
N LEU A 24 15.23 -9.63 11.05
CA LEU A 24 14.46 -10.85 10.85
C LEU A 24 13.65 -11.22 12.09
N ASP A 25 14.17 -10.98 13.29
CA ASP A 25 13.47 -11.22 14.55
C ASP A 25 12.20 -10.36 14.68
N LEU A 26 12.29 -9.08 14.28
CA LEU A 26 11.16 -8.13 14.32
C LEU A 26 10.20 -8.24 13.13
N LEU A 27 10.47 -9.11 12.16
CA LEU A 27 9.73 -9.15 10.91
C LEU A 27 8.25 -9.51 11.13
N GLU A 28 7.97 -10.46 12.02
CA GLU A 28 6.60 -10.87 12.33
C GLU A 28 5.82 -9.76 13.03
N GLU A 29 6.45 -9.02 13.95
CA GLU A 29 5.83 -7.88 14.61
C GLU A 29 5.45 -6.78 13.60
N LYS A 30 6.37 -6.45 12.68
CA LYS A 30 6.10 -5.48 11.60
C LYS A 30 5.00 -5.93 10.65
N ARG A 31 4.91 -7.23 10.35
CA ARG A 31 3.80 -7.79 9.56
C ARG A 31 2.46 -7.65 10.28
N ILE A 32 2.41 -7.98 11.57
CA ILE A 32 1.19 -7.85 12.37
C ILE A 32 0.75 -6.38 12.47
N GLU A 33 1.70 -5.48 12.72
CA GLU A 33 1.46 -4.04 12.76
C GLU A 33 0.86 -3.55 11.42
N ALA A 34 1.48 -3.92 10.29
CA ALA A 34 0.98 -3.58 8.97
C ALA A 34 -0.45 -4.12 8.71
N HIS A 35 -0.73 -5.36 9.11
CA HIS A 35 -2.07 -5.94 8.99
C HIS A 35 -3.10 -5.23 9.88
N LEU A 36 -2.72 -4.78 11.07
CA LEU A 36 -3.58 -4.00 11.94
C LEU A 36 -3.91 -2.63 11.33
N TYR A 37 -2.91 -1.94 10.76
CA TYR A 37 -3.12 -0.70 10.02
C TYR A 37 -4.01 -0.89 8.79
N GLU A 38 -3.83 -1.98 8.05
CA GLU A 38 -4.68 -2.31 6.90
C GLU A 38 -6.14 -2.53 7.31
N LEU A 39 -6.37 -3.30 8.38
CA LEU A 39 -7.71 -3.59 8.88
C LEU A 39 -8.42 -2.32 9.38
N THR A 40 -7.71 -1.49 10.15
CA THR A 40 -8.26 -0.22 10.66
C THR A 40 -8.62 0.73 9.53
N TYR A 41 -7.77 0.84 8.51
CA TYR A 41 -8.04 1.62 7.30
C TYR A 41 -9.29 1.12 6.57
N LYS A 42 -9.38 -0.18 6.28
CA LYS A 42 -10.55 -0.78 5.63
C LYS A 42 -11.84 -0.53 6.42
N LYS A 43 -11.78 -0.62 7.76
CA LYS A 43 -12.94 -0.36 8.63
C LYS A 43 -13.37 1.11 8.59
N ALA A 44 -12.42 2.05 8.58
CA ALA A 44 -12.73 3.48 8.47
C ALA A 44 -13.38 3.81 7.11
N VAL A 45 -12.81 3.30 6.03
CA VAL A 45 -13.35 3.42 4.66
C VAL A 45 -14.77 2.84 4.59
N ALA A 46 -14.99 1.64 5.14
CA ALA A 46 -16.31 1.02 5.17
C ALA A 46 -17.34 1.87 5.93
N ARG A 47 -16.96 2.48 7.07
CA ARG A 47 -17.87 3.35 7.83
C ARG A 47 -18.30 4.60 7.05
N LEU A 48 -17.38 5.21 6.31
CA LEU A 48 -17.67 6.41 5.54
C LEU A 48 -18.60 6.09 4.35
N TYR A 49 -18.31 5.03 3.61
CA TYR A 49 -18.94 4.79 2.31
C TYR A 49 -20.08 3.77 2.32
N ASN A 50 -20.19 2.94 3.36
CA ASN A 50 -21.36 2.06 3.52
C ASN A 50 -22.53 2.75 4.23
N SER A 51 -22.43 4.05 4.54
CA SER A 51 -23.56 4.82 5.05
C SER A 51 -24.63 4.91 3.96
N ARG A 52 -25.80 4.31 4.18
CA ARG A 52 -26.95 4.35 3.25
C ARG A 52 -28.04 5.21 3.89
N GLY A 53 -28.21 6.43 3.40
CA GLY A 53 -29.18 7.40 3.93
C GLY A 53 -29.31 8.63 3.04
N LYS A 54 -30.23 9.53 3.38
CA LYS A 54 -30.53 10.75 2.58
C LYS A 54 -29.34 11.72 2.43
N LEU A 55 -28.30 11.56 3.26
CA LEU A 55 -27.04 12.31 3.24
C LEU A 55 -25.84 11.44 2.88
N ALA A 56 -26.07 10.22 2.38
CA ALA A 56 -25.00 9.38 1.89
C ALA A 56 -24.36 10.02 0.64
N PRO A 57 -23.06 9.82 0.42
CA PRO A 57 -22.42 10.26 -0.80
C PRO A 57 -23.05 9.57 -2.03
N THR A 58 -23.15 10.28 -3.16
CA THR A 58 -23.73 9.78 -4.42
C THR A 58 -22.83 8.81 -5.19
N TRP A 59 -21.62 8.56 -4.70
CA TRP A 59 -20.65 7.69 -5.33
C TRP A 59 -20.70 6.28 -4.70
N GLU A 60 -20.63 5.25 -5.55
CA GLU A 60 -20.90 3.86 -5.15
C GLU A 60 -19.87 3.28 -4.18
N GLY A 61 -18.67 3.86 -4.13
CA GLY A 61 -17.63 3.45 -3.20
C GLY A 61 -16.24 3.87 -3.67
N PRO A 62 -15.21 3.53 -2.89
CA PRO A 62 -13.83 3.85 -3.23
C PRO A 62 -13.39 3.11 -4.50
N TYR A 63 -12.71 3.83 -5.39
CA TYR A 63 -12.17 3.29 -6.63
C TYR A 63 -10.65 3.24 -6.59
N ARG A 64 -10.06 2.29 -7.33
CA ARG A 64 -8.63 2.22 -7.59
C ARG A 64 -8.34 2.63 -9.03
N VAL A 65 -7.27 3.39 -9.22
CA VAL A 65 -6.75 3.71 -10.55
C VAL A 65 -6.08 2.47 -11.11
N VAL A 66 -6.62 1.94 -12.21
CA VAL A 66 -6.07 0.78 -12.92
C VAL A 66 -5.13 1.23 -14.03
N LYS A 67 -5.46 2.33 -14.70
CA LYS A 67 -4.66 2.86 -15.81
C LYS A 67 -4.82 4.37 -15.93
N MET A 68 -3.73 5.07 -16.19
CA MET A 68 -3.76 6.48 -16.62
C MET A 68 -3.76 6.50 -18.15
N ILE A 69 -4.76 7.16 -18.77
CA ILE A 69 -4.82 7.32 -20.23
C ILE A 69 -4.15 8.63 -20.62
N ARG A 70 -4.48 9.71 -19.89
CA ARG A 70 -3.91 11.06 -20.00
C ARG A 70 -3.95 11.69 -18.62
N GLU A 71 -3.21 12.77 -18.43
CA GLU A 71 -3.29 13.56 -17.21
C GLU A 71 -4.75 13.98 -16.97
N GLY A 72 -5.31 13.63 -15.80
CA GLY A 72 -6.72 13.85 -15.47
C GLY A 72 -7.71 12.80 -16.02
N THR A 73 -7.28 11.86 -16.87
CA THR A 73 -8.14 10.79 -17.41
C THR A 73 -7.66 9.41 -16.96
N TYR A 74 -8.44 8.78 -16.08
CA TYR A 74 -8.11 7.50 -15.46
C TYR A 74 -9.16 6.43 -15.76
N ILE A 75 -8.72 5.19 -15.88
CA ILE A 75 -9.59 4.01 -15.80
C ILE A 75 -9.64 3.60 -14.34
N LEU A 76 -10.86 3.54 -13.80
CA LEU A 76 -11.13 3.19 -12.42
C LEU A 76 -11.74 1.78 -12.34
N ALA A 77 -11.38 1.05 -11.30
CA ALA A 77 -12.08 -0.17 -10.89
C ALA A 77 -12.60 -0.03 -9.47
N ASN A 78 -13.70 -0.70 -9.17
CA ASN A 78 -14.16 -0.88 -7.80
C ASN A 78 -13.16 -1.75 -7.00
N LEU A 79 -13.32 -1.81 -5.68
CA LEU A 79 -12.44 -2.62 -4.82
C LEU A 79 -12.50 -4.12 -5.13
N ASP A 80 -13.57 -4.59 -5.77
CA ASP A 80 -13.75 -5.98 -6.22
C ASP A 80 -13.08 -6.26 -7.58
N GLY A 81 -12.40 -5.28 -8.18
CA GLY A 81 -11.66 -5.41 -9.43
C GLY A 81 -12.50 -5.28 -10.70
N ARG A 82 -13.80 -4.96 -10.61
CA ARG A 82 -14.65 -4.66 -11.76
C ARG A 82 -14.36 -3.25 -12.28
N GLN A 83 -14.07 -3.13 -13.57
CA GLN A 83 -13.89 -1.83 -14.21
C GLN A 83 -15.23 -1.10 -14.31
N LEU A 84 -15.20 0.21 -14.01
CA LEU A 84 -16.38 1.05 -14.17
C LEU A 84 -16.65 1.32 -15.66
N PRO A 85 -17.92 1.30 -16.10
CA PRO A 85 -18.26 1.73 -17.44
C PRO A 85 -17.85 3.20 -17.63
N ARG A 86 -17.25 3.52 -18.79
CA ARG A 86 -16.99 4.91 -19.18
C ARG A 86 -18.33 5.55 -19.53
N THR A 87 -18.76 6.51 -18.72
CA THR A 87 -19.83 7.45 -19.07
C THR A 87 -19.21 8.64 -19.81
#